data_AF-A0A444WRB0-F1
#
_entry.id   AF-A0A444WRB0-F1
#
_cell.length_a   1.000
_cell.length_b   1.000
_cell.length_c   1.000
_cell.angle_alpha   90.00
_cell.angle_beta   90.00
_cell.angle_gamma   90.00
#
_symmetry.space_group_name_H-M   'P 1'
#
loop_
_entity.id
_entity.type
_entity.pdbx_description
1 polymer ?
#
loop_
_entity_poly.entity_id
_entity_poly.type
_entity_poly.pdbx_seq_one_letter_code
_entity_poly.pdbx_strand_id
1 'polypeptide(L)'
;MYLFVFLAAGAGLTGTKMARRVGSVDGFEFKAIGETHNQGRLGVEILISGFVFEEEDFIRPWDGLNDNLERYALQWESKNLIAVSTAIQDWLTSRIAMELMKQGAMMTVMSALLTALAWPATLLAATDFIDSTWTIAIDRSDKAGKLLAEVLLGGLQGNRPVTLVGYSLGARVIYKCLECLAETEHSAELVERVVLLGAPIPIKDENWEAAREMVSGRFVNAYSRNDWMLGVAFRARYIKLTY
;
A
#
# COMPACT_ATOMS: atom_id res chain seq x y z
N MET A 1 -21.20 10.08 11.41
CA MET A 1 -21.01 9.41 12.72
C MET A 1 -20.66 7.96 12.44
N TYR A 2 -19.37 7.64 12.46
CA TYR A 2 -18.87 6.29 12.17
C TYR A 2 -18.97 5.43 13.43
N LEU A 3 -19.48 4.20 13.31
CA LEU A 3 -19.64 3.29 14.43
C LEU A 3 -18.38 2.42 14.53
N PHE A 4 -17.49 2.77 15.45
CA PHE A 4 -16.39 1.92 15.89
C PHE A 4 -16.92 0.94 16.94
N VAL A 5 -16.67 -0.36 16.75
CA VAL A 5 -16.93 -1.36 17.79
C VAL A 5 -15.65 -1.49 18.61
N PHE A 6 -15.70 -1.07 19.88
CA PHE A 6 -14.56 -1.07 20.79
C PHE A 6 -14.63 -2.28 21.73
N LEU A 7 -13.51 -2.99 21.91
CA LEU A 7 -13.31 -3.93 23.01
C LEU A 7 -12.34 -3.30 24.02
N ALA A 8 -12.87 -2.87 25.17
CA ALA A 8 -12.11 -2.19 26.20
C ALA A 8 -11.28 -3.19 27.03
N ALA A 9 -9.98 -3.31 26.73
CA ALA A 9 -8.85 -3.63 27.62
C ALA A 9 -7.67 -4.13 26.77
N GLY A 10 -6.61 -3.34 26.60
CA GLY A 10 -5.35 -3.76 25.93
C GLY A 10 -5.40 -4.03 24.42
N ALA A 11 -6.61 -4.15 23.84
CA ALA A 11 -6.89 -4.60 22.49
C ALA A 11 -7.18 -3.46 21.48
N GLY A 12 -6.51 -2.30 21.62
CA GLY A 12 -6.96 -1.02 21.04
C GLY A 12 -7.34 -1.01 19.55
N LEU A 13 -6.61 -1.78 18.72
CA LEU A 13 -6.92 -1.96 17.30
C LEU A 13 -7.52 -3.34 16.98
N THR A 14 -7.40 -4.34 17.86
CA THR A 14 -7.94 -5.69 17.62
C THR A 14 -9.46 -5.68 17.62
N GLY A 15 -10.05 -6.22 16.54
CA GLY A 15 -11.50 -6.26 16.39
C GLY A 15 -12.13 -4.92 15.97
N THR A 16 -11.31 -3.90 15.67
CA THR A 16 -11.79 -2.68 15.01
C THR A 16 -12.16 -3.01 13.56
N LYS A 17 -13.38 -3.48 13.41
CA LYS A 17 -14.01 -3.68 12.11
C LYS A 17 -14.84 -2.45 11.80
N MET A 18 -14.31 -1.60 10.93
CA MET A 18 -15.11 -0.52 10.39
C MET A 18 -16.15 -1.11 9.43
N ALA A 19 -17.40 -0.66 9.57
CA ALA A 19 -18.54 -1.20 8.82
C ALA A 19 -18.22 -1.33 7.32
N ARG A 20 -18.85 -2.32 6.67
CA ARG A 20 -18.61 -2.75 5.27
C ARG A 20 -18.61 -1.62 4.22
N ARG A 21 -19.06 -0.42 4.60
CA ARG A 21 -18.89 0.86 3.92
C ARG A 21 -18.70 1.98 4.96
N VAL A 22 -17.46 2.28 5.30
CA VAL A 22 -17.13 3.56 5.96
C VAL A 22 -16.71 4.50 4.85
N GLY A 23 -17.66 5.38 4.46
CA GLY A 23 -17.49 6.30 3.35
C GLY A 23 -17.24 5.57 2.02
N SER A 24 -16.10 5.91 1.40
CA SER A 24 -15.73 5.51 0.04
C SER A 24 -14.83 4.27 -0.05
N VAL A 25 -14.68 3.50 1.03
CA VAL A 25 -13.84 2.29 1.08
C VAL A 25 -14.64 1.02 1.39
N ASP A 26 -14.44 -0.03 0.57
CA ASP A 26 -15.11 -1.33 0.71
C ASP A 26 -14.28 -2.31 1.57
N GLY A 27 -14.22 -2.03 2.87
CA GLY A 27 -13.55 -2.87 3.88
C GLY A 27 -12.26 -2.25 4.44
N PHE A 28 -12.17 -2.20 5.78
CA PHE A 28 -11.03 -1.66 6.52
C PHE A 28 -11.00 -2.32 7.91
N GLU A 29 -10.07 -3.23 8.13
CA GLU A 29 -10.00 -4.06 9.34
C GLU A 29 -8.54 -4.30 9.74
N PHE A 30 -8.23 -4.12 11.03
CA PHE A 30 -6.93 -4.49 11.58
C PHE A 30 -6.94 -5.94 12.05
N LYS A 31 -6.00 -6.73 11.52
CA LYS A 31 -5.77 -8.13 11.89
C LYS A 31 -4.53 -8.21 12.77
N ALA A 32 -4.68 -8.66 14.01
CA ALA A 32 -3.52 -8.88 14.88
C ALA A 32 -2.61 -9.97 14.30
N ILE A 33 -1.30 -9.74 14.31
CA ILE A 33 -0.30 -10.70 13.82
C ILE A 33 0.63 -11.11 14.97
N GLY A 34 0.95 -12.41 15.04
CA GLY A 34 1.84 -12.98 16.05
C GLY A 34 1.21 -13.11 17.43
N GLU A 35 2.03 -13.51 18.40
CA GLU A 35 1.59 -13.85 19.76
C GLU A 35 1.71 -12.69 20.77
N THR A 36 2.25 -11.55 20.35
CA THR A 36 2.58 -10.42 21.24
C THR A 36 1.38 -9.54 21.62
N HIS A 37 0.19 -9.87 21.14
CA HIS A 37 -1.03 -9.09 21.37
C HIS A 37 -1.50 -9.19 22.84
N ASN A 38 -2.03 -8.08 23.39
CA ASN A 38 -2.46 -7.95 24.80
C ASN A 38 -1.36 -8.20 25.86
N GLN A 39 -0.07 -8.15 25.49
CA GLN A 39 1.04 -8.31 26.42
C GLN A 39 1.55 -6.98 27.01
N GLY A 40 0.80 -5.88 26.88
CA GLY A 40 1.16 -4.56 27.42
C GLY A 40 2.34 -3.89 26.69
N ARG A 41 2.48 -4.11 25.37
CA ARG A 41 3.56 -3.50 24.59
C ARG A 41 3.35 -1.99 24.43
N LEU A 42 4.44 -1.25 24.52
CA LEU A 42 4.45 0.21 24.55
C LEU A 42 4.30 0.85 23.15
N GLY A 43 4.62 0.13 22.08
CA GLY A 43 4.52 0.61 20.70
C GLY A 43 3.65 -0.29 19.84
N VAL A 44 3.08 0.30 18.79
CA VAL A 44 2.21 -0.36 17.82
C VAL A 44 2.87 -0.35 16.44
N GLU A 45 2.83 -1.48 15.75
CA GLU A 45 3.24 -1.59 14.35
C GLU A 45 2.03 -1.89 13.47
N ILE A 46 1.84 -1.11 12.41
CA ILE A 46 0.78 -1.31 11.41
C ILE A 46 1.45 -1.59 10.06
N LEU A 47 1.17 -2.79 9.55
CA LEU A 47 1.75 -3.38 8.36
C LEU A 47 0.71 -3.37 7.24
N ILE A 48 1.06 -2.79 6.09
CA ILE A 48 0.07 -2.47 5.05
C ILE A 48 0.55 -3.04 3.71
N SER A 49 -0.06 -4.17 3.33
CA SER A 49 0.15 -4.80 2.02
C SER A 49 -0.54 -4.01 0.91
N GLY A 50 0.14 -3.85 -0.23
CA GLY A 50 -0.35 -3.09 -1.38
C GLY A 50 -0.45 -3.86 -2.69
N PHE A 51 -0.19 -5.16 -2.67
CA PHE A 51 -0.28 -6.03 -3.85
C PHE A 51 -0.58 -7.44 -3.35
N VAL A 52 -1.80 -7.92 -3.59
CA VAL A 52 -2.38 -9.12 -2.95
C VAL A 52 -3.23 -9.88 -3.96
N PHE A 53 -3.21 -11.21 -3.92
CA PHE A 53 -4.02 -12.06 -4.79
C PHE A 53 -5.12 -12.79 -4.02
N GLU A 54 -4.92 -13.01 -2.72
CA GLU A 54 -5.88 -13.60 -1.80
C GLU A 54 -5.89 -12.86 -0.44
N GLU A 55 -6.82 -13.17 0.46
CA GLU A 55 -6.94 -12.44 1.73
C GLU A 55 -5.74 -12.69 2.65
N GLU A 56 -5.11 -13.85 2.54
CA GLU A 56 -3.95 -14.27 3.31
C GLU A 56 -2.71 -13.43 2.97
N ASP A 57 -2.62 -12.88 1.76
CA ASP A 57 -1.50 -12.04 1.31
C ASP A 57 -1.43 -10.67 2.04
N PHE A 58 -2.48 -10.29 2.77
CA PHE A 58 -2.40 -9.14 3.67
C PHE A 58 -1.52 -9.40 4.89
N ILE A 59 -1.38 -10.66 5.32
CA ILE A 59 -0.67 -11.06 6.54
C ILE A 59 0.63 -11.77 6.21
N ARG A 60 0.60 -12.70 5.25
CA ARG A 60 1.71 -13.60 4.91
C ARG A 60 3.07 -12.92 4.69
N PRO A 61 3.19 -11.73 4.06
CA PRO A 61 4.48 -11.05 3.89
C PRO A 61 5.13 -10.63 5.21
N TRP A 62 4.34 -10.57 6.29
CA TRP A 62 4.73 -10.05 7.60
C TRP A 62 4.94 -11.15 8.64
N ASP A 63 4.61 -12.40 8.29
CA ASP A 63 4.80 -13.55 9.16
C ASP A 63 6.29 -13.84 9.41
N GLY A 64 6.60 -14.37 10.60
CA GLY A 64 7.95 -14.78 10.98
C GLY A 64 8.87 -13.66 11.46
N LEU A 65 8.44 -12.39 11.38
CA LEU A 65 9.09 -11.30 12.12
C LEU A 65 8.80 -11.50 13.61
N ASN A 66 9.82 -11.46 14.45
CA ASN A 66 9.69 -11.47 15.91
C ASN A 66 10.26 -10.17 16.43
N ASP A 67 9.39 -9.27 16.88
CA ASP A 67 9.77 -8.04 17.54
C ASP A 67 9.04 -7.90 18.89
N ASN A 68 9.31 -6.80 19.58
CA ASN A 68 8.70 -6.48 20.87
C ASN A 68 7.48 -5.53 20.73
N LEU A 69 6.92 -5.38 19.53
CA LEU A 69 5.78 -4.50 19.26
C LEU A 69 4.46 -5.27 19.21
N GLU A 70 3.36 -4.55 19.38
CA GLU A 70 2.03 -5.06 19.10
C GLU A 70 1.71 -4.79 17.63
N ARG A 71 1.49 -5.85 16.84
CA ARG A 71 1.52 -5.76 15.38
C ARG A 71 0.16 -6.07 14.76
N TYR A 72 -0.14 -5.31 13.71
CA TYR A 72 -1.39 -5.39 12.98
C TYR A 72 -1.17 -5.34 11.48
N ALA A 73 -1.76 -6.28 10.74
CA ALA A 73 -1.94 -6.14 9.30
C ALA A 73 -3.23 -5.35 9.05
N LEU A 74 -3.14 -4.32 8.21
CA LEU A 74 -4.33 -3.64 7.71
C LEU A 74 -4.87 -4.40 6.49
N GLN A 75 -6.06 -4.98 6.63
CA GLN A 75 -6.83 -5.51 5.51
C GLN A 75 -7.76 -4.42 4.99
N TRP A 76 -7.54 -3.96 3.77
CA TRP A 76 -8.26 -2.84 3.17
C TRP A 76 -8.59 -3.13 1.71
N GLU A 77 -9.79 -2.73 1.27
CA GLU A 77 -10.19 -2.79 -0.14
C GLU A 77 -9.99 -4.17 -0.81
N SER A 78 -10.10 -5.28 -0.07
CA SER A 78 -9.64 -6.61 -0.50
C SER A 78 -10.08 -6.97 -1.92
N LYS A 79 -11.36 -6.75 -2.24
CA LYS A 79 -11.91 -7.04 -3.57
C LYS A 79 -11.27 -6.22 -4.69
N ASN A 80 -11.09 -4.92 -4.45
CA ASN A 80 -10.49 -4.03 -5.43
C ASN A 80 -8.99 -4.29 -5.56
N LEU A 81 -8.29 -4.51 -4.43
CA LEU A 81 -6.85 -4.78 -4.43
C LEU A 81 -6.50 -6.11 -5.12
N ILE A 82 -7.31 -7.15 -4.90
CA ILE A 82 -7.20 -8.44 -5.61
C ILE A 82 -7.49 -8.24 -7.10
N ALA A 83 -8.59 -7.57 -7.45
CA ALA A 83 -8.93 -7.34 -8.86
C ALA A 83 -7.83 -6.57 -9.62
N VAL A 84 -7.22 -5.57 -8.98
CA VAL A 84 -6.11 -4.81 -9.54
C VAL A 84 -4.87 -5.68 -9.70
N SER A 85 -4.53 -6.48 -8.69
CA SER A 85 -3.34 -7.34 -8.73
C SER A 85 -3.48 -8.45 -9.78
N THR A 86 -4.67 -9.07 -9.89
CA THR A 86 -4.99 -10.03 -10.96
C THR A 86 -4.91 -9.37 -12.33
N ALA A 87 -5.48 -8.18 -12.51
CA ALA A 87 -5.42 -7.46 -13.79
C ALA A 87 -3.97 -7.13 -14.20
N ILE A 88 -3.10 -6.77 -13.24
CA ILE A 88 -1.66 -6.56 -13.48
C ILE A 88 -1.00 -7.86 -13.94
N GLN A 89 -1.30 -8.98 -13.28
CA GLN A 89 -0.74 -10.29 -13.61
C GLN A 89 -1.21 -10.80 -14.98
N ASP A 90 -2.49 -10.67 -15.29
CA ASP A 90 -3.08 -11.06 -16.58
C ASP A 90 -2.50 -10.22 -17.72
N TRP A 91 -2.36 -8.91 -17.53
CA TRP A 91 -1.71 -8.05 -18.48
C TRP A 91 -0.25 -8.48 -18.72
N LEU A 92 0.52 -8.73 -17.66
CA LEU A 92 1.92 -9.13 -17.78
C LEU A 92 2.09 -10.48 -18.50
N THR A 93 1.29 -11.47 -18.13
CA THR A 93 1.32 -12.80 -18.75
C THR A 93 0.94 -12.74 -20.23
N SER A 94 -0.07 -11.93 -20.58
CA SER A 94 -0.46 -11.71 -21.99
C SER A 94 0.66 -11.08 -22.81
N ARG A 95 1.45 -10.17 -22.22
CA ARG A 95 2.59 -9.53 -22.87
C ARG A 95 3.73 -10.51 -23.12
N ILE A 96 4.09 -11.30 -22.12
CA ILE A 96 5.12 -12.33 -22.25
C ILE A 96 4.70 -13.32 -23.36
N ALA A 97 3.44 -13.77 -23.36
CA ALA A 97 2.93 -14.67 -24.38
C ALA A 97 2.96 -14.06 -25.79
N MET A 98 2.56 -12.80 -25.95
CA MET A 98 2.59 -12.10 -27.23
C MET A 98 4.02 -11.92 -27.74
N GLU A 99 4.97 -11.63 -26.86
CA GLU A 99 6.38 -11.48 -27.23
C GLU A 99 6.97 -12.83 -27.68
N LEU A 100 6.70 -13.90 -26.93
CA LEU A 100 7.09 -15.26 -27.31
C LEU A 100 6.50 -15.68 -28.67
N MET A 101 5.23 -15.35 -28.93
CA MET A 101 4.58 -15.59 -30.23
C MET A 101 5.22 -14.78 -31.36
N LYS A 102 5.51 -13.49 -31.15
CA LYS A 102 6.16 -12.63 -32.14
C LYS A 102 7.55 -13.11 -32.52
N GLN A 103 8.29 -13.65 -31.54
CA GLN A 103 9.64 -14.15 -31.73
C GLN A 103 9.68 -15.58 -32.32
N GLY A 104 8.53 -16.20 -32.59
CA GLY A 104 8.45 -17.52 -33.23
C GLY A 104 9.00 -18.68 -32.38
N ALA A 105 9.20 -18.46 -31.08
CA ALA A 105 9.81 -19.44 -30.20
C ALA A 105 8.75 -20.43 -29.69
N MET A 106 8.56 -21.54 -30.42
CA MET A 106 7.97 -22.74 -29.81
C MET A 106 8.96 -23.31 -28.79
N MET A 107 8.67 -23.10 -27.50
CA MET A 107 9.15 -23.90 -26.35
C MET A 107 10.67 -24.12 -26.19
N THR A 108 11.55 -23.30 -26.76
CA THR A 108 13.00 -23.40 -26.49
C THR A 108 13.69 -22.04 -26.50
N VAL A 109 13.51 -21.26 -25.44
CA VAL A 109 14.52 -20.25 -25.08
C VAL A 109 14.91 -20.46 -23.62
N MET A 110 16.04 -21.14 -23.48
CA MET A 110 16.82 -21.26 -22.25
C MET A 110 17.18 -19.85 -21.74
N SER A 111 16.58 -19.46 -20.63
CA SER A 111 17.07 -18.61 -19.53
C SER A 111 17.81 -17.27 -19.78
N ALA A 112 18.01 -16.81 -21.01
CA ALA A 112 18.84 -15.61 -21.30
C ALA A 112 18.08 -14.46 -21.99
N LEU A 113 16.81 -14.61 -22.35
CA LEU A 113 16.03 -13.59 -23.08
C LEU A 113 14.96 -12.90 -22.20
N LEU A 114 15.31 -12.57 -20.96
CA LEU A 114 14.56 -11.60 -20.14
C LEU A 114 15.38 -10.34 -19.85
N THR A 115 16.50 -10.15 -20.56
CA THR A 115 17.19 -8.87 -20.58
C THR A 115 16.51 -7.96 -21.57
N ALA A 116 15.82 -6.96 -21.03
CA ALA A 116 15.50 -5.65 -21.61
C ALA A 116 15.44 -5.61 -23.14
N LEU A 117 14.24 -5.47 -23.73
CA LEU A 117 13.94 -4.59 -24.88
C LEU A 117 12.57 -4.93 -25.49
N ALA A 118 11.55 -4.13 -25.14
CA ALA A 118 10.43 -3.77 -26.03
C ALA A 118 9.74 -2.48 -25.53
N TRP A 119 10.54 -1.46 -25.15
CA TRP A 119 10.06 -0.24 -24.48
C TRP A 119 8.89 0.47 -25.20
N PRO A 120 8.84 0.56 -26.56
CA PRO A 120 7.74 1.26 -27.24
C PRO A 120 6.40 0.52 -27.15
N ALA A 121 6.39 -0.81 -27.32
CA ALA A 121 5.17 -1.61 -27.27
C ALA A 121 4.69 -1.80 -25.82
N THR A 122 5.61 -1.93 -24.84
CA THR A 122 5.23 -1.96 -23.43
C THR A 122 4.56 -0.66 -23.00
N LEU A 123 4.99 0.50 -23.52
CA LEU A 123 4.38 1.80 -23.21
C LEU A 123 2.92 1.87 -23.70
N LEU A 124 2.64 1.39 -24.92
CA LEU A 124 1.34 1.54 -25.59
C LEU A 124 0.20 0.65 -25.08
N ALA A 125 0.45 -0.45 -24.35
CA ALA A 125 -0.66 -1.07 -23.59
C ALA A 125 -0.49 -0.98 -22.09
N ALA A 126 0.57 -0.31 -21.62
CA ALA A 126 0.53 0.20 -20.27
C ALA A 126 -0.56 1.29 -20.16
N THR A 127 -0.80 2.09 -21.21
CA THR A 127 -1.86 3.12 -21.24
C THR A 127 -3.25 2.58 -20.93
N ASP A 128 -3.68 1.48 -21.57
CA ASP A 128 -5.01 0.90 -21.37
C ASP A 128 -5.21 0.38 -19.93
N PHE A 129 -4.16 -0.20 -19.35
CA PHE A 129 -4.16 -0.67 -17.95
C PHE A 129 -4.19 0.50 -16.95
N ILE A 130 -3.44 1.57 -17.24
CA ILE A 130 -3.32 2.74 -16.37
C ILE A 130 -4.63 3.52 -16.30
N ASP A 131 -5.41 3.54 -17.38
CA ASP A 131 -6.57 4.42 -17.49
C ASP A 131 -7.80 4.00 -16.68
N SER A 132 -7.92 2.76 -16.19
CA SER A 132 -9.09 2.37 -15.37
C SER A 132 -8.72 1.71 -14.04
N THR A 133 -8.22 0.47 -14.06
CA THR A 133 -8.02 -0.34 -12.86
C THR A 133 -6.96 0.23 -11.93
N TRP A 134 -5.81 0.66 -12.47
CA TRP A 134 -4.76 1.29 -11.65
C TRP A 134 -5.20 2.62 -11.04
N THR A 135 -5.89 3.45 -11.82
CA THR A 135 -6.41 4.74 -11.33
C THR A 135 -7.42 4.54 -10.19
N ILE A 136 -8.29 3.53 -10.28
CA ILE A 136 -9.20 3.14 -9.18
C ILE A 136 -8.39 2.72 -7.95
N ALA A 137 -7.35 1.90 -8.12
CA ALA A 137 -6.51 1.45 -7.02
C ALA A 137 -5.83 2.62 -6.27
N ILE A 138 -5.34 3.60 -7.04
CA ILE A 138 -4.77 4.85 -6.52
C ILE A 138 -5.81 5.64 -5.72
N ASP A 139 -7.00 5.89 -6.28
CA ASP A 139 -8.09 6.59 -5.58
C ASP A 139 -8.50 5.86 -4.28
N ARG A 140 -8.61 4.53 -4.32
CA ARG A 140 -8.93 3.72 -3.14
C ARG A 140 -7.83 3.76 -2.09
N SER A 141 -6.56 3.76 -2.48
CA SER A 141 -5.43 3.92 -1.55
C SER A 141 -5.43 5.28 -0.85
N ASP A 142 -5.77 6.35 -1.57
CA ASP A 142 -5.86 7.70 -0.99
C ASP A 142 -6.97 7.77 0.06
N LYS A 143 -8.12 7.15 -0.23
CA LYS A 143 -9.26 7.07 0.71
C LYS A 143 -8.93 6.22 1.93
N ALA A 144 -8.27 5.08 1.75
CA ALA A 144 -7.83 4.25 2.87
C ALA A 144 -6.79 4.97 3.74
N GLY A 145 -5.91 5.79 3.16
CA GLY A 145 -4.96 6.63 3.90
C GLY A 145 -5.67 7.64 4.82
N LYS A 146 -6.70 8.32 4.30
CA LYS A 146 -7.53 9.23 5.11
C LYS A 146 -8.23 8.50 6.26
N LEU A 147 -8.79 7.32 6.01
CA LEU A 147 -9.39 6.50 7.07
C LEU A 147 -8.38 6.05 8.12
N LEU A 148 -7.16 5.71 7.71
CA LEU A 148 -6.08 5.40 8.66
C LEU A 148 -5.74 6.62 9.52
N ALA A 149 -5.68 7.82 8.95
CA ALA A 149 -5.46 9.05 9.70
C ALA A 149 -6.59 9.30 10.72
N GLU A 150 -7.85 9.13 10.32
CA GLU A 150 -9.01 9.24 11.24
C GLU A 150 -8.91 8.25 12.41
N VAL A 151 -8.49 7.00 12.13
CA VAL A 151 -8.26 5.98 13.16
C VAL A 151 -7.17 6.41 14.14
N LEU A 152 -6.04 6.91 13.64
CA LEU A 152 -4.93 7.35 14.46
C LEU A 152 -5.29 8.57 15.31
N LEU A 153 -5.99 9.56 14.74
CA LEU A 153 -6.49 10.73 15.46
C LEU A 153 -7.57 10.35 16.49
N GLY A 154 -8.35 9.30 16.22
CA GLY A 154 -9.31 8.75 17.16
C GLY A 154 -8.69 8.07 18.38
N GLY A 155 -7.36 7.89 18.39
CA GLY A 155 -6.62 7.38 19.55
C GLY A 155 -6.88 5.91 19.84
N LEU A 156 -7.26 5.10 18.85
CA LEU A 156 -7.49 3.65 19.03
C LEU A 156 -6.24 2.92 19.53
N GLN A 157 -5.07 3.38 19.12
CA GLN A 157 -3.77 2.91 19.59
C GLN A 157 -3.42 3.42 21.00
N GLY A 158 -4.22 4.31 21.59
CA GLY A 158 -3.88 5.07 22.79
C GLY A 158 -2.79 6.12 22.51
N ASN A 159 -2.03 6.51 23.55
CA ASN A 159 -0.88 7.43 23.41
C ASN A 159 0.42 6.68 23.03
N ARG A 160 0.30 5.55 22.32
CA ARG A 160 1.44 4.70 21.97
C ARG A 160 2.06 5.15 20.64
N PRO A 161 3.40 5.21 20.52
CA PRO A 161 4.06 5.48 19.25
C PRO A 161 3.70 4.43 18.20
N VAL A 162 3.40 4.91 16.99
CA VAL A 162 3.04 4.06 15.84
C VAL A 162 4.20 3.95 14.86
N THR A 163 4.52 2.71 14.48
CA THR A 163 5.38 2.39 13.34
C THR A 163 4.51 1.94 12.17
N LEU A 164 4.68 2.58 11.01
CA LEU A 164 3.96 2.25 9.78
C LEU A 164 4.93 1.63 8.76
N VAL A 165 4.62 0.44 8.27
CA VAL A 165 5.40 -0.22 7.22
C VAL A 165 4.47 -0.65 6.10
N GLY A 166 4.79 -0.33 4.86
CA GLY A 166 3.95 -0.69 3.74
C GLY A 166 4.74 -0.81 2.44
N TYR A 167 4.19 -1.60 1.51
CA TYR A 167 4.73 -1.75 0.18
C TYR A 167 3.70 -1.49 -0.91
N SER A 168 4.14 -1.09 -2.11
CA SER A 168 3.27 -0.80 -3.26
C SER A 168 2.14 0.17 -2.89
N LEU A 169 0.88 -0.13 -3.23
CA LEU A 169 -0.28 0.71 -2.88
C LEU A 169 -0.46 0.88 -1.36
N GLY A 170 0.02 -0.06 -0.53
CA GLY A 170 -0.01 0.05 0.92
C GLY A 170 0.96 1.12 1.45
N ALA A 171 2.08 1.32 0.76
CA ALA A 171 2.96 2.45 1.05
C ALA A 171 2.31 3.79 0.67
N ARG A 172 1.47 3.82 -0.38
CA ARG A 172 0.67 4.99 -0.74
C ARG A 172 -0.41 5.30 0.31
N VAL A 173 -1.06 4.28 0.87
CA VAL A 173 -1.99 4.43 2.02
C VAL A 173 -1.30 5.14 3.18
N ILE A 174 -0.07 4.73 3.55
CA ILE A 174 0.71 5.38 4.61
C ILE A 174 0.99 6.83 4.27
N TYR A 175 1.47 7.11 3.05
CA TYR A 175 1.80 8.47 2.65
C TYR A 175 0.58 9.41 2.74
N LYS A 176 -0.58 8.96 2.23
CA LYS A 176 -1.82 9.74 2.27
C LYS A 176 -2.39 9.88 3.68
N CYS A 177 -2.13 8.91 4.56
CA CYS A 177 -2.39 9.06 5.98
C CYS A 177 -1.56 10.21 6.58
N LEU A 178 -0.25 10.25 6.31
CA LEU A 178 0.63 11.30 6.81
C LEU A 178 0.26 12.69 6.28
N GLU A 179 -0.08 12.82 5.00
CA GLU A 179 -0.57 14.10 4.45
C GLU A 179 -1.85 14.56 5.15
N CYS A 180 -2.81 13.65 5.37
CA CYS A 180 -4.03 13.97 6.11
C CYS A 180 -3.75 14.36 7.57
N LEU A 181 -2.75 13.73 8.21
CA LEU A 181 -2.32 14.11 9.55
C LEU A 181 -1.67 15.50 9.56
N ALA A 182 -0.89 15.86 8.55
CA ALA A 182 -0.22 17.16 8.45
C ALA A 182 -1.19 18.34 8.32
N GLU A 183 -2.40 18.09 7.83
CA GLU A 183 -3.48 19.08 7.80
C GLU A 183 -4.10 19.34 9.19
N THR A 184 -3.69 18.62 10.24
CA THR A 184 -4.22 18.74 11.61
C THR A 184 -3.15 19.25 12.59
N GLU A 185 -3.53 20.13 13.52
CA GLU A 185 -2.59 20.85 14.42
C GLU A 185 -1.97 19.99 15.54
N HIS A 186 -2.36 18.72 15.71
CA HIS A 186 -2.06 17.91 16.91
C HIS A 186 -1.45 16.52 16.64
N SER A 187 -0.91 16.27 15.45
CA SER A 187 -0.66 14.90 14.96
C SER A 187 0.82 14.49 14.85
N ALA A 188 1.77 15.44 14.90
CA ALA A 188 3.20 15.19 14.64
C ALA A 188 3.88 14.18 15.60
N GLU A 189 3.25 13.88 16.73
CA GLU A 189 3.78 12.98 17.76
C GLU A 189 3.22 11.56 17.70
N LEU A 190 2.22 11.29 16.86
CA LEU A 190 1.55 9.98 16.80
C LEU A 190 2.41 8.92 16.09
N VAL A 191 3.10 9.31 15.01
CA VAL A 191 3.86 8.39 14.18
C VAL A 191 5.35 8.52 14.51
N GLU A 192 5.95 7.43 14.95
CA GLU A 192 7.38 7.37 15.29
C GLU A 192 8.22 7.00 14.07
N ARG A 193 7.81 6.01 13.30
CA ARG A 193 8.62 5.42 12.24
C ARG A 193 7.79 5.08 11.02
N VAL A 194 8.37 5.30 9.85
CA VAL A 194 7.74 5.00 8.56
C VAL A 194 8.73 4.28 7.65
N VAL A 195 8.27 3.20 7.03
CA VAL A 195 8.99 2.50 5.97
C VAL A 195 8.07 2.28 4.78
N LEU A 196 8.40 2.91 3.66
CA LEU A 196 7.69 2.80 2.38
C LEU A 196 8.54 1.99 1.42
N LEU A 197 7.99 0.95 0.81
CA LEU A 197 8.68 0.09 -0.14
C LEU A 197 7.97 0.13 -1.50
N GLY A 198 8.63 0.61 -2.55
CA GLY A 198 8.06 0.62 -3.90
C GLY A 198 6.74 1.42 -3.99
N ALA A 199 6.68 2.57 -3.32
CA ALA A 199 5.45 3.36 -3.25
C ALA A 199 5.14 4.08 -4.58
N PRO A 200 3.94 3.93 -5.16
CA PRO A 200 3.53 4.65 -6.37
C PRO A 200 3.06 6.07 -6.03
N ILE A 201 3.98 6.90 -5.52
CA ILE A 201 3.73 8.28 -5.10
C ILE A 201 4.61 9.21 -5.93
N PRO A 202 4.03 10.12 -6.73
CA PRO A 202 4.84 11.04 -7.52
C PRO A 202 5.69 11.95 -6.61
N ILE A 203 6.86 12.36 -7.09
CA ILE A 203 7.68 13.35 -6.37
C ILE A 203 7.11 14.76 -6.59
N LYS A 204 6.61 15.00 -7.80
CA LYS A 204 5.99 16.27 -8.18
C LYS A 204 4.53 16.28 -7.75
N ASP A 205 4.07 17.41 -7.25
CA ASP A 205 2.68 17.69 -6.84
C ASP A 205 2.24 17.05 -5.50
N GLU A 206 3.16 16.45 -4.74
CA GLU A 206 2.88 15.85 -3.42
C GLU A 206 3.77 16.51 -2.36
N ASN A 207 3.26 16.66 -1.14
CA ASN A 207 3.96 17.39 -0.08
C ASN A 207 4.76 16.47 0.85
N TRP A 208 5.90 15.97 0.34
CA TRP A 208 6.78 15.07 1.09
C TRP A 208 7.37 15.71 2.36
N GLU A 209 7.50 17.04 2.38
CA GLU A 209 7.97 17.79 3.55
C GLU A 209 6.95 17.70 4.69
N ALA A 210 5.69 18.01 4.40
CA ALA A 210 4.59 17.87 5.38
C ALA A 210 4.45 16.42 5.88
N ALA A 211 4.51 15.43 4.97
CA ALA A 211 4.47 14.03 5.36
C ALA A 211 5.66 13.62 6.25
N ARG A 212 6.85 14.19 6.03
CA ARG A 212 8.04 13.94 6.85
C ARG A 212 7.90 14.57 8.23
N GLU A 213 7.34 15.77 8.35
CA GLU A 213 7.13 16.46 9.62
C GLU A 213 6.23 15.68 10.58
N MET A 214 5.32 14.86 10.05
CA MET A 214 4.44 14.01 10.86
C MET A 214 5.10 12.80 11.50
N VAL A 215 6.39 12.57 11.24
CA VAL A 215 7.13 11.41 11.75
C VAL A 215 8.22 11.89 12.70
N SER A 216 8.11 11.57 13.98
CA SER A 216 9.10 12.02 14.98
C SER A 216 10.47 11.33 14.84
N GLY A 217 10.51 10.13 14.28
CA GLY A 217 11.72 9.32 14.10
C GLY A 217 12.15 9.13 12.65
N ARG A 218 12.42 7.86 12.28
CA ARG A 218 12.97 7.52 10.95
C ARG A 218 11.87 7.43 9.90
N PHE A 219 12.08 8.12 8.78
CA PHE A 219 11.29 8.00 7.56
C PHE A 219 12.15 7.37 6.46
N VAL A 220 11.78 6.18 6.00
CA VAL A 220 12.51 5.45 4.95
C VAL A 220 11.61 5.27 3.74
N ASN A 221 12.08 5.68 2.56
CA ASN A 221 11.45 5.41 1.28
C ASN A 221 12.42 4.61 0.41
N ALA A 222 12.18 3.31 0.28
CA ALA A 222 12.99 2.40 -0.53
C ALA A 222 12.32 2.15 -1.88
N TYR A 223 13.11 2.20 -2.95
CA TYR A 223 12.65 1.92 -4.31
C TYR A 223 13.71 1.16 -5.09
N SER A 224 13.27 0.40 -6.10
CA SER A 224 14.16 -0.24 -7.07
C SER A 224 14.04 0.50 -8.41
N ARG A 225 15.18 0.78 -9.06
CA ARG A 225 15.20 1.34 -10.43
C ARG A 225 14.65 0.36 -11.47
N ASN A 226 14.61 -0.93 -11.12
CA ASN A 226 14.07 -2.00 -11.95
C ASN A 226 12.61 -2.32 -11.60
N ASP A 227 11.98 -1.55 -10.71
CA ASP A 227 10.56 -1.68 -10.42
C ASP A 227 9.74 -1.19 -11.63
N TRP A 228 9.27 -2.15 -12.41
CA TRP A 228 8.48 -1.89 -13.61
C TRP A 228 7.09 -1.36 -13.27
N MET A 229 6.52 -1.68 -12.10
CA MET A 229 5.21 -1.15 -11.68
C MET A 229 5.31 0.35 -11.39
N LEU A 230 6.35 0.77 -10.66
CA LEU A 230 6.68 2.20 -10.54
C LEU A 230 7.02 2.81 -11.91
N GLY A 231 7.82 2.12 -12.71
CA GLY A 231 8.19 2.55 -14.05
C GLY A 231 6.97 2.85 -14.94
N VAL A 232 5.94 2.01 -14.87
CA VAL A 232 4.68 2.15 -15.61
C VAL A 232 3.81 3.25 -15.02
N ALA A 233 3.58 3.25 -13.69
CA ALA A 233 2.74 4.22 -13.01
C ALA A 233 3.23 5.67 -13.19
N PHE A 234 4.55 5.89 -13.13
CA PHE A 234 5.12 7.22 -13.32
C PHE A 234 5.21 7.63 -14.78
N ARG A 235 5.58 6.73 -15.71
CA ARG A 235 5.80 7.11 -17.12
C ARG A 235 4.52 7.44 -17.87
N ALA A 236 3.38 6.85 -17.52
CA ALA A 236 2.11 7.25 -18.13
C ALA A 236 1.62 8.62 -17.67
N ARG A 237 1.97 9.05 -16.46
CA ARG A 237 1.68 10.41 -15.98
C ARG A 237 2.43 11.48 -16.78
N TYR A 238 3.66 11.21 -17.23
CA TYR A 238 4.42 12.12 -18.09
C TYR A 238 3.80 12.28 -19.49
N ILE A 239 3.18 11.22 -20.04
CA ILE A 239 2.54 11.29 -21.37
C ILE A 239 1.26 12.16 -21.31
N LYS A 240 0.47 12.08 -20.23
CA LYS A 240 -0.70 12.95 -20.03
C LYS A 240 -0.38 14.43 -19.82
N LEU A 241 0.86 14.78 -19.46
CA LEU A 241 1.28 16.18 -19.28
C LEU A 241 1.84 16.84 -20.56
N THR A 242 1.90 16.09 -21.67
CA THR A 242 2.45 16.58 -22.95
C THR A 242 1.37 16.71 -24.05
N TYR A 243 0.10 16.56 -23.69
CA TYR A 243 -1.07 16.78 -24.56
C TYR A 243 -2.08 17.72 -23.90
#